data_AF-A0A949XB53-F1
#
_entry.id   AF-A0A949XB53-F1
#
_cell.length_a   1.000
_cell.length_b   1.000
_cell.length_c   1.000
_cell.angle_alpha   90.00
_cell.angle_beta   90.00
_cell.angle_gamma   90.00
#
_symmetry.space_group_name_H-M   'P 1'
#
loop_
_entity.id
_entity.type
_entity.pdbx_description
1 polymer ?
#
loop_
_entity_poly.entity_id
_entity_poly.type
_entity_poly.pdbx_seq_one_letter_code
_entity_poly.pdbx_strand_id
1 'polypeptide(L)'
;PFLQGSRLTAWELHKDRIPVTIIADNMAASLLRAGEINCVIVGTDRIAANGDVANKIGTYPLAVMAQRHNVPFYVAAPLSSIDLKCASGGDIPIEQRPAKELTEFGGKQIAPIGVGGFNPAFDITPAELITAIITERGIVYPPFGAGLSALKRSPK
;
A
#
# COMPACT_ATOMS: atom_id res chain seq x y z
N PRO A 1 -9.72 0.65 -8.16
CA PRO A 1 -10.38 0.35 -9.45
C PRO A 1 -9.48 -0.04 -10.62
N PHE A 2 -8.24 0.45 -10.71
CA PHE A 2 -7.42 0.30 -11.93
C PHE A 2 -6.93 -1.14 -12.24
N LEU A 3 -7.13 -2.07 -11.29
CA LEU A 3 -6.73 -3.48 -11.35
C LEU A 3 -5.23 -3.69 -11.64
N GLN A 4 -4.36 -2.90 -10.99
CA GLN A 4 -2.91 -3.02 -11.15
C GLN A 4 -2.39 -4.41 -10.75
N GLY A 5 -2.90 -4.97 -9.65
CA GLY A 5 -2.52 -6.32 -9.22
C GLY A 5 -2.82 -7.39 -10.29
N SER A 6 -4.02 -7.39 -10.86
CA SER A 6 -4.39 -8.37 -11.88
C SER A 6 -3.74 -8.11 -13.24
N ARG A 7 -3.57 -6.85 -13.65
CA ARG A 7 -3.13 -6.50 -15.01
C ARG A 7 -1.61 -6.36 -15.16
N LEU A 8 -0.92 -5.96 -14.10
CA LEU A 8 0.51 -5.65 -14.11
C LEU A 8 1.27 -6.67 -13.27
N THR A 9 0.99 -6.73 -11.96
CA THR A 9 1.74 -7.58 -11.03
C THR A 9 1.61 -9.07 -11.37
N ALA A 10 0.40 -9.55 -11.64
CA ALA A 10 0.22 -10.94 -12.03
C ALA A 10 0.87 -11.27 -13.38
N TRP A 11 0.88 -10.31 -14.32
CA TRP A 11 1.50 -10.49 -15.62
C TRP A 11 3.03 -10.60 -15.52
N GLU A 12 3.68 -9.67 -14.80
CA GLU A 12 5.15 -9.65 -14.67
C GLU A 12 5.66 -10.86 -13.86
N LEU A 13 4.99 -11.20 -12.75
CA LEU A 13 5.36 -12.38 -11.95
C LEU A 13 5.19 -13.69 -12.73
N HIS A 14 4.11 -13.82 -13.50
CA HIS A 14 3.90 -14.98 -14.35
C HIS A 14 4.97 -15.08 -15.44
N LYS A 15 5.34 -13.95 -16.06
CA LYS A 15 6.41 -13.89 -17.06
C LYS A 15 7.76 -14.34 -16.49
N ASP A 16 8.05 -13.98 -15.25
CA ASP A 16 9.27 -14.37 -14.52
C ASP A 16 9.15 -15.74 -13.83
N ARG A 17 8.05 -16.48 -14.05
CA ARG A 17 7.79 -17.82 -13.51
C ARG A 17 7.74 -17.88 -11.99
N ILE A 18 7.35 -16.77 -11.35
CA ILE A 18 7.06 -16.73 -9.93
C ILE A 18 5.61 -17.19 -9.73
N PRO A 19 5.35 -18.20 -8.86
CA PRO A 19 3.98 -18.62 -8.55
C PRO A 19 3.16 -17.44 -8.05
N VAL A 20 2.03 -17.18 -8.71
CA VAL A 20 1.15 -16.05 -8.39
C VAL A 20 -0.31 -16.49 -8.48
N THR A 21 -1.08 -16.08 -7.47
CA THR A 21 -2.53 -16.30 -7.41
C THR A 21 -3.20 -14.94 -7.27
N ILE A 22 -4.12 -14.62 -8.18
CA ILE A 22 -4.93 -13.41 -8.08
C ILE A 22 -6.11 -13.68 -7.16
N ILE A 23 -6.37 -12.76 -6.24
CA ILE A 23 -7.56 -12.74 -5.39
C ILE A 23 -8.32 -11.44 -5.62
N ALA A 24 -9.63 -11.43 -5.32
CA ALA A 24 -10.35 -10.17 -5.17
C ALA A 24 -9.95 -9.49 -3.85
N ASP A 25 -9.95 -8.16 -3.80
CA ASP A 25 -9.51 -7.40 -2.62
C ASP A 25 -10.25 -7.82 -1.33
N ASN A 26 -11.54 -8.16 -1.45
CA ASN A 26 -12.39 -8.59 -0.34
C ASN A 26 -12.10 -10.00 0.19
N MET A 27 -11.22 -10.77 -0.46
CA MET A 27 -10.81 -12.11 -0.01
C MET A 27 -9.66 -12.07 1.02
N ALA A 28 -8.96 -10.94 1.13
CA ALA A 28 -7.75 -10.83 1.96
C ALA A 28 -7.98 -11.23 3.42
N ALA A 29 -9.03 -10.71 4.08
CA ALA A 29 -9.39 -11.10 5.44
C ALA A 29 -9.65 -12.60 5.60
N SER A 30 -10.29 -13.23 4.61
CA SER A 30 -10.63 -14.66 4.67
C SER A 30 -9.36 -15.52 4.69
N LEU A 31 -8.38 -15.18 3.84
CA LEU A 31 -7.10 -15.88 3.77
C LEU A 31 -6.20 -15.61 4.98
N LEU A 32 -6.17 -14.36 5.47
CA LEU A 32 -5.50 -14.01 6.73
C LEU A 32 -6.09 -14.81 7.91
N ARG A 33 -7.42 -14.91 8.00
CA ARG A 33 -8.10 -15.70 9.03
C ARG A 33 -7.81 -17.20 8.91
N ALA A 34 -7.70 -17.72 7.69
CA ALA A 34 -7.40 -19.12 7.44
C ALA A 34 -5.93 -19.48 7.73
N GLY A 35 -5.05 -18.50 7.96
CA GLY A 35 -3.62 -18.75 8.20
C GLY A 35 -2.82 -19.02 6.92
N GLU A 36 -3.40 -18.73 5.76
CA GLU A 36 -2.79 -18.97 4.43
C GLU A 36 -1.74 -17.92 4.04
N ILE A 37 -1.60 -16.84 4.84
CA ILE A 37 -0.72 -15.71 4.57
C ILE A 37 0.27 -15.54 5.73
N ASN A 38 1.57 -15.62 5.42
CA ASN A 38 2.63 -15.50 6.44
C ASN A 38 3.16 -14.07 6.61
N CYS A 39 3.06 -13.23 5.58
CA CYS A 39 3.43 -11.82 5.64
C CYS A 39 2.70 -11.03 4.55
N VAL A 40 2.61 -9.72 4.76
CA VAL A 40 2.16 -8.77 3.74
C VAL A 40 3.33 -7.84 3.41
N ILE A 41 3.59 -7.62 2.12
CA ILE A 41 4.59 -6.67 1.64
C ILE A 41 3.92 -5.78 0.60
N VAL A 42 4.04 -4.47 0.77
CA VAL A 42 3.54 -3.47 -0.19
C VAL A 42 4.64 -2.49 -0.59
N GLY A 43 4.42 -1.79 -1.70
CA GLY A 43 5.20 -0.60 -2.05
C GLY A 43 4.73 0.64 -1.29
N THR A 44 5.14 1.81 -1.77
CA THR A 44 4.67 3.10 -1.28
C THR A 44 4.76 4.16 -2.36
N ASP A 45 3.90 5.18 -2.27
CA ASP A 45 4.03 6.42 -3.02
C ASP A 45 4.75 7.50 -2.20
N ARG A 46 4.51 7.56 -0.88
CA ARG A 46 5.16 8.51 0.03
C ARG A 46 5.16 8.01 1.47
N ILE A 47 6.26 8.22 2.17
CA ILE A 47 6.41 7.97 3.61
C ILE A 47 6.66 9.30 4.33
N ALA A 48 5.86 9.65 5.33
CA ALA A 48 6.06 10.84 6.15
C ALA A 48 7.17 10.65 7.20
N ALA A 49 7.63 11.73 7.82
CA ALA A 49 8.71 11.71 8.80
C ALA A 49 8.40 10.85 10.04
N ASN A 50 7.13 10.73 10.44
CA ASN A 50 6.70 9.86 11.54
C ASN A 50 6.61 8.37 11.17
N GLY A 51 6.74 8.03 9.88
CA GLY A 51 6.61 6.66 9.37
C GLY A 51 5.24 6.32 8.80
N ASP A 52 4.27 7.24 8.78
CA ASP A 52 2.99 7.02 8.10
C ASP A 52 3.21 6.85 6.59
N VAL A 53 2.47 5.93 6.00
CA VAL A 53 2.67 5.53 4.61
C VAL A 53 1.44 5.83 3.78
N ALA A 54 1.59 6.66 2.76
CA ALA A 54 0.63 6.76 1.68
C ALA A 54 0.97 5.71 0.61
N ASN A 55 -0.03 4.89 0.27
CA ASN A 55 0.06 3.90 -0.80
C ASN A 55 -1.31 3.69 -1.43
N LYS A 56 -1.39 2.88 -2.49
CA LYS A 56 -2.63 2.57 -3.21
C LYS A 56 -3.80 2.28 -2.26
N ILE A 57 -4.97 2.87 -2.55
CA ILE A 57 -6.21 2.63 -1.80
C ILE A 57 -6.45 1.11 -1.62
N GLY A 58 -6.71 0.70 -0.38
CA GLY A 58 -6.76 -0.70 0.04
C GLY A 58 -5.58 -1.12 0.91
N THR A 59 -4.52 -0.31 1.02
CA THR A 59 -3.35 -0.64 1.85
C THR A 59 -3.68 -0.52 3.33
N TYR A 60 -4.34 0.55 3.76
CA TYR A 60 -4.76 0.74 5.14
C TYR A 60 -5.63 -0.41 5.69
N PRO A 61 -6.76 -0.81 5.05
CA PRO A 61 -7.54 -1.93 5.55
C PRO A 61 -6.74 -3.24 5.54
N LEU A 62 -5.83 -3.45 4.59
CA LEU A 62 -4.95 -4.62 4.58
C LEU A 62 -4.01 -4.65 5.80
N ALA A 63 -3.44 -3.51 6.19
CA ALA A 63 -2.62 -3.39 7.39
C ALA A 63 -3.43 -3.65 8.68
N VAL A 64 -4.66 -3.13 8.77
CA VAL A 64 -5.58 -3.42 9.89
C VAL A 64 -5.90 -4.91 9.99
N MET A 65 -6.23 -5.55 8.86
CA MET A 65 -6.51 -6.99 8.81
C MET A 65 -5.27 -7.81 9.17
N ALA A 66 -4.09 -7.43 8.69
CA ALA A 66 -2.84 -8.11 9.02
C ALA A 66 -2.56 -8.05 10.54
N GLN A 67 -2.67 -6.86 11.15
CA GLN A 67 -2.52 -6.69 12.59
C GLN A 67 -3.52 -7.56 13.37
N ARG A 68 -4.80 -7.57 12.97
CA ARG A 68 -5.87 -8.36 13.61
C ARG A 68 -5.56 -9.86 13.65
N HIS A 69 -4.80 -10.36 12.68
CA HIS A 69 -4.44 -11.76 12.51
C HIS A 69 -2.97 -12.05 12.88
N ASN A 70 -2.26 -11.10 13.49
CA ASN A 70 -0.84 -11.21 13.87
C ASN A 70 0.09 -11.56 12.69
N VAL A 71 -0.24 -11.06 11.49
CA VAL A 71 0.59 -11.22 10.29
C VAL A 71 1.46 -9.97 10.14
N PRO A 72 2.79 -10.11 9.99
CA PRO A 72 3.68 -8.96 9.84
C PRO A 72 3.41 -8.23 8.53
N PHE A 73 3.45 -6.89 8.61
CA PHE A 73 3.15 -5.98 7.50
C PHE A 73 4.39 -5.12 7.19
N TYR A 74 4.95 -5.29 6.01
CA TYR A 74 6.17 -4.61 5.59
C TYR A 74 5.91 -3.64 4.44
N VAL A 75 6.67 -2.55 4.44
CA VAL A 75 6.66 -1.57 3.36
C VAL A 75 8.04 -1.57 2.70
N ALA A 76 8.11 -1.90 1.42
CA ALA A 76 9.32 -1.81 0.62
C ALA A 76 9.35 -0.48 -0.13
N ALA A 77 10.36 0.35 0.15
CA ALA A 77 10.40 1.73 -0.32
C ALA A 77 11.83 2.21 -0.58
N PRO A 78 12.10 2.87 -1.71
CA PRO A 78 13.37 3.57 -1.89
C PRO A 78 13.44 4.80 -0.97
N LEU A 79 14.65 5.23 -0.61
CA LEU A 79 14.85 6.46 0.16
C LEU A 79 14.19 7.70 -0.46
N SER A 80 14.07 7.73 -1.78
CA SER A 80 13.44 8.84 -2.52
C SER A 80 11.96 9.02 -2.18
N SER A 81 11.27 7.97 -1.70
CA SER A 81 9.86 8.03 -1.31
C SER A 81 9.66 8.55 0.12
N ILE A 82 10.73 8.71 0.91
CA ILE A 82 10.65 9.24 2.28
C ILE A 82 10.69 10.77 2.23
N ASP A 83 9.63 11.42 2.68
CA ASP A 83 9.51 12.88 2.77
C ASP A 83 9.66 13.34 4.22
N LEU A 84 10.90 13.63 4.64
CA LEU A 84 11.19 14.15 5.98
C LEU A 84 10.64 15.58 6.24
N LYS A 85 10.12 16.27 5.23
CA LYS A 85 9.47 17.58 5.42
C LYS A 85 7.98 17.43 5.72
N CYS A 86 7.39 16.29 5.39
CA CYS A 86 6.01 15.94 5.72
C CYS A 86 6.00 15.33 7.13
N ALA A 87 5.36 15.99 8.09
CA ALA A 87 5.45 15.58 9.50
C ALA A 87 4.68 14.28 9.75
N SER A 88 3.48 14.16 9.18
CA SER A 88 2.58 13.02 9.38
C SER A 88 1.80 12.67 8.12
N GLY A 89 1.15 11.50 8.12
CA GLY A 89 0.27 11.10 7.02
C GLY A 89 -0.91 12.04 6.79
N GLY A 90 -1.32 12.80 7.81
CA GLY A 90 -2.36 13.83 7.69
C GLY A 90 -1.97 15.01 6.79
N ASP A 91 -0.67 15.21 6.56
CA ASP A 91 -0.14 16.26 5.69
C ASP A 91 0.03 15.79 4.23
N ILE A 92 -0.26 14.52 3.93
CA ILE A 92 -0.14 13.96 2.58
C ILE A 92 -1.44 14.21 1.80
N PRO A 93 -1.41 14.99 0.71
CA PRO A 93 -2.59 15.20 -0.12
C PRO A 93 -2.98 13.91 -0.85
N ILE A 94 -4.26 13.54 -0.77
CA ILE A 94 -4.80 12.35 -1.44
C ILE A 94 -5.43 12.73 -2.77
N GLU A 95 -4.90 12.17 -3.86
CA GLU A 95 -5.45 12.32 -5.21
C GLU A 95 -6.87 11.78 -5.27
N GLN A 96 -7.82 12.62 -5.70
CA GLN A 96 -9.17 12.21 -6.07
C GLN A 96 -9.23 12.00 -7.58
N ARG A 97 -9.59 10.79 -8.00
CA ARG A 97 -9.67 10.41 -9.40
C ARG A 97 -11.11 10.45 -9.92
N PRO A 98 -11.31 10.49 -11.25
CA PRO A 98 -12.65 10.52 -11.82
C PRO A 98 -13.51 9.33 -11.35
N ALA A 99 -14.78 9.58 -11.02
CA ALA A 99 -15.76 8.56 -10.66
C ALA A 99 -15.95 7.49 -11.76
N LYS A 100 -15.64 7.85 -13.01
CA LYS A 100 -15.67 6.97 -14.17
C LYS A 100 -14.88 5.66 -13.96
N GLU A 101 -13.78 5.70 -13.22
CA GLU A 101 -13.00 4.48 -12.93
C GLU A 101 -13.73 3.49 -12.01
N LEU A 102 -14.75 3.94 -11.27
CA LEU A 102 -15.62 3.09 -10.44
C LEU A 102 -16.87 2.65 -11.20
N THR A 103 -17.40 3.50 -12.09
CA THR A 103 -18.66 3.24 -12.80
C THR A 103 -18.48 2.51 -14.13
N GLU A 104 -17.26 2.49 -14.68
CA GLU A 104 -16.92 1.82 -15.92
C GLU A 104 -15.68 0.93 -15.79
N PHE A 105 -15.67 -0.16 -16.55
CA PHE A 105 -14.51 -1.03 -16.71
C PHE A 105 -14.30 -1.39 -18.18
N GLY A 106 -13.09 -1.14 -18.70
CA GLY A 106 -12.76 -1.39 -20.11
C GLY A 106 -13.66 -0.64 -21.11
N GLY A 107 -14.14 0.55 -20.73
CA GLY A 107 -15.08 1.36 -21.52
C GLY A 107 -16.54 0.88 -21.48
N LYS A 108 -16.86 -0.09 -20.62
CA LYS A 108 -18.23 -0.58 -20.43
C LYS A 108 -18.78 -0.12 -19.09
N GLN A 109 -20.01 0.41 -19.10
CA GLN A 109 -20.73 0.78 -17.89
C GLN A 109 -21.01 -0.45 -17.03
N ILE A 110 -20.65 -0.39 -15.75
CA ILE A 110 -20.86 -1.47 -14.76
C ILE A 110 -21.70 -1.04 -13.56
N ALA A 111 -21.87 0.26 -13.33
CA ALA A 111 -22.79 0.82 -12.34
C ALA A 111 -24.04 1.41 -13.04
N PRO A 112 -25.16 1.65 -12.33
CA PRO A 112 -26.28 2.40 -12.90
C PRO A 112 -25.85 3.76 -13.49
N ILE A 113 -26.56 4.24 -14.50
CA ILE A 113 -26.27 5.57 -15.06
C ILE A 113 -26.66 6.65 -14.04
N GLY A 114 -25.79 7.64 -13.84
CA GLY A 114 -26.06 8.79 -12.97
C GLY A 114 -25.67 8.63 -11.50
N VAL A 115 -25.20 7.45 -11.06
CA VAL A 115 -24.61 7.33 -9.71
C VAL A 115 -23.24 8.00 -9.64
N GLY A 116 -22.99 8.71 -8.55
CA GLY A 116 -21.68 9.31 -8.25
C GLY A 116 -20.64 8.27 -7.84
N GLY A 117 -19.39 8.71 -7.71
CA GLY A 117 -18.29 7.88 -7.22
C GLY A 117 -17.33 8.69 -6.35
N PHE A 118 -16.90 8.09 -5.25
CA PHE A 118 -15.86 8.63 -4.38
C PHE A 118 -14.60 7.78 -4.57
N ASN A 119 -13.58 8.35 -5.20
CA ASN A 119 -12.45 7.58 -5.73
C ASN A 119 -11.09 8.16 -5.30
N PRO A 120 -10.75 8.09 -4.00
CA PRO A 120 -9.38 8.35 -3.57
C PRO A 120 -8.45 7.29 -4.16
N ALA A 121 -7.34 7.73 -4.76
CA ALA A 121 -6.36 6.83 -5.36
C ALA A 121 -5.45 6.15 -4.32
N PHE A 122 -5.38 6.73 -3.12
CA PHE A 122 -4.47 6.34 -2.05
C PHE A 122 -5.18 6.39 -0.69
N ASP A 123 -4.65 5.66 0.28
CA ASP A 123 -4.98 5.79 1.70
C ASP A 123 -3.70 5.95 2.53
N ILE A 124 -3.89 6.31 3.81
CA ILE A 124 -2.81 6.45 4.78
C ILE A 124 -2.82 5.24 5.71
N THR A 125 -1.71 4.53 5.78
CA THR A 125 -1.44 3.49 6.77
C THR A 125 -0.63 4.10 7.91
N PRO A 126 -1.19 4.17 9.14
CA PRO A 126 -0.47 4.64 10.31
C PRO A 126 0.76 3.79 10.63
N ALA A 127 1.82 4.43 11.11
CA ALA A 127 3.06 3.78 11.47
C ALA A 127 2.88 2.59 12.44
N GLU A 128 1.93 2.64 13.38
CA GLU A 128 1.72 1.55 14.35
C GLU A 128 1.24 0.23 13.74
N LEU A 129 0.76 0.25 12.50
CA LEU A 129 0.34 -0.96 11.78
C LEU A 129 1.49 -1.61 10.99
N ILE A 130 2.66 -0.97 10.94
CA ILE A 130 3.78 -1.37 10.09
C ILE A 130 4.85 -2.06 10.95
N THR A 131 5.24 -3.27 10.55
CA THR A 131 6.31 -4.05 11.19
C THR A 131 7.69 -3.48 10.90
N ALA A 132 7.99 -3.19 9.63
CA ALA A 132 9.25 -2.55 9.23
C ALA A 132 9.15 -1.89 7.85
N ILE A 133 10.03 -0.91 7.61
CA ILE A 133 10.23 -0.27 6.31
C ILE A 133 11.57 -0.73 5.74
N ILE A 134 11.53 -1.39 4.59
CA ILE A 134 12.67 -1.97 3.89
C ILE A 134 13.12 -1.01 2.81
N THR A 135 14.40 -0.62 2.84
CA THR A 135 15.00 0.32 1.87
C THR A 135 16.26 -0.28 1.26
N GLU A 136 16.80 0.39 0.23
CA GLU A 136 18.07 0.03 -0.37
C GLU A 136 19.28 0.22 0.57
N ARG A 137 19.10 0.86 1.73
CA ARG A 137 20.15 1.08 2.73
C ARG A 137 19.93 0.34 4.05
N GLY A 138 18.95 -0.56 4.09
CA GLY A 138 18.64 -1.36 5.27
C GLY A 138 17.18 -1.24 5.70
N ILE A 139 16.92 -1.78 6.88
CA ILE A 139 15.57 -1.95 7.42
C ILE A 139 15.40 -1.01 8.62
N VAL A 140 14.31 -0.25 8.64
CA VAL A 140 13.91 0.62 9.75
C VAL A 140 12.75 -0.02 10.49
N TYR A 141 12.85 -0.09 11.82
CA TYR A 141 11.81 -0.60 12.72
C TYR A 141 11.17 0.54 13.52
N PRO A 142 9.95 0.37 14.07
CA PRO A 142 9.36 1.31 15.01
C PRO A 142 10.25 1.52 16.25
N PRO A 143 10.29 2.73 16.83
CA PRO A 143 9.70 3.98 16.34
C PRO A 143 10.47 4.55 15.13
N PHE A 144 9.77 4.82 14.03
CA PHE A 144 10.41 5.06 12.73
C PHE A 144 11.16 6.40 12.61
N GLY A 145 10.70 7.48 13.25
CA GLY A 145 11.16 8.84 12.92
C GLY A 145 12.67 9.07 13.03
N ALA A 146 13.30 8.58 14.10
CA ALA A 146 14.75 8.69 14.27
C ALA A 146 15.51 7.82 13.24
N GLY A 147 15.01 6.60 12.99
CA GLY A 147 15.61 5.67 12.04
C GLY A 147 15.55 6.20 10.59
N LEU A 148 14.39 6.71 10.15
CA LEU A 148 14.22 7.32 8.83
C LEU A 148 15.13 8.55 8.66
N SER A 149 15.22 9.38 9.70
CA SER A 149 16.08 10.57 9.68
C SER A 149 17.57 10.22 9.58
N ALA A 150 18.03 9.21 10.33
CA ALA A 150 19.41 8.75 10.28
C ALA A 150 19.75 8.18 8.90
N LEU A 151 18.88 7.31 8.37
CA LEU A 151 19.10 6.59 7.13
C LEU A 151 19.16 7.51 5.89
N LYS A 152 18.45 8.65 5.91
CA LYS A 152 18.52 9.65 4.82
C LYS A 152 19.76 10.55 4.89
N ARG A 153 20.38 10.70 6.07
CA ARG A 153 21.55 11.58 6.28
C ARG A 153 22.89 10.86 6.12
N SER A 154 22.94 9.55 6.24
CA SER A 154 24.18 8.78 6.09
C SER A 154 24.77 8.99 4.68
N PRO A 155 26.09 9.24 4.52
CA PRO A 155 26.73 9.30 3.19
C PRO A 155 26.67 7.92 2.50
N LYS A 156 26.65 7.91 1.16
CA LYS A 156 26.69 6.67 0.36
C LYS A 156 27.96 5.88 0.63
#